data_AF-A0A1K2HT35-F1
#
_entry.id   AF-A0A1K2HT35-F1
#
_cell.length_a   1.000
_cell.length_b   1.000
_cell.length_c   1.000
_cell.angle_alpha   90.00
_cell.angle_beta   90.00
_cell.angle_gamma   90.00
#
_symmetry.space_group_name_H-M   'P 1'
#
loop_
_entity.id
_entity.type
_entity.pdbx_description
1 polymer ?
#
loop_
_entity_poly.entity_id
_entity_poly.type
_entity_poly.pdbx_seq_one_letter_code
_entity_poly.pdbx_strand_id
1 'polypeptide(L)'
;MAGEGRGLVLVTGASGFVGKWTVIELLRAGFSVRGTVRSEAKAEQVRKAVTVEVGGDSLSRLSFAYVDLLADKGWPDAMRGVAAVMHVATVIRGDEPRDSSLVIRPAVEGTERVLRFARDAGITRIVMTSSIATVGYGHGQVSGKKVYDETFHTNLDGMKFTWAYCIGKTRAEQSAWSFCRANGIDLTTIHPGAIIGPALDDDASISIQMVTGLLDGTTPAMPSNGFAVVDVRDVAALHVAALLRPEAAGERYLATAEYVPFTGVGDVLREAYPQYEVTIRTVPDWLIGLLARFGGPARQIINDIGNEKHYDRTKSEALLGRPYRSGKEAILASAESALRLGLCKPKPKVAKA
;
A
#
# COMPACT_ATOMS: atom_id res chain seq x y z
N MET A 1 -32.02 -8.79 18.56
CA MET A 1 -31.54 -7.40 18.65
C MET A 1 -30.48 -7.20 17.57
N ALA A 2 -30.88 -6.71 16.41
CA ALA A 2 -29.98 -6.36 15.32
C ALA A 2 -29.81 -4.83 15.36
N GLY A 3 -28.59 -4.30 15.48
CA GLY A 3 -28.36 -2.90 15.11
C GLY A 3 -27.47 -1.99 15.95
N GLU A 4 -26.71 -2.46 16.95
CA GLU A 4 -25.61 -1.61 17.49
C GLU A 4 -24.30 -2.02 16.80
N GLY A 5 -23.98 -1.33 15.69
CA GLY A 5 -22.74 -1.54 14.95
C GLY A 5 -21.50 -1.21 15.80
N ARG A 6 -20.31 -1.72 15.40
CA ARG A 6 -19.05 -1.59 16.16
C ARG A 6 -18.46 -0.16 16.25
N GLY A 7 -19.27 0.87 16.04
CA GLY A 7 -18.85 2.27 15.94
C GLY A 7 -18.49 2.71 14.52
N LEU A 8 -18.21 4.00 14.37
CA LEU A 8 -17.84 4.64 13.11
C LEU A 8 -16.33 4.74 12.95
N VAL A 9 -15.79 4.19 11.86
CA VAL A 9 -14.37 4.30 11.51
C VAL A 9 -14.22 5.22 10.31
N LEU A 10 -13.32 6.20 10.41
CA LEU A 10 -12.97 7.06 9.28
C LEU A 10 -11.81 6.45 8.51
N VAL A 11 -11.97 6.24 7.20
CA VAL A 11 -10.92 5.73 6.31
C VAL A 11 -10.49 6.85 5.39
N THR A 12 -9.26 7.34 5.58
CA THR A 12 -8.71 8.34 4.64
C THR A 12 -8.30 7.66 3.32
N GLY A 13 -8.56 8.29 2.19
CA GLY A 13 -8.16 7.74 0.88
C GLY A 13 -8.97 6.51 0.49
N ALA A 14 -10.27 6.49 0.82
CA ALA A 14 -11.16 5.35 0.60
C ALA A 14 -11.30 4.95 -0.87
N SER A 15 -11.01 5.87 -1.81
CA SER A 15 -10.98 5.56 -3.25
C SER A 15 -9.70 4.89 -3.73
N GLY A 16 -8.66 4.80 -2.91
CA GLY A 16 -7.41 4.16 -3.28
C GLY A 16 -7.50 2.63 -3.24
N PHE A 17 -6.50 1.96 -3.81
CA PHE A 17 -6.44 0.50 -3.89
C PHE A 17 -6.56 -0.19 -2.52
N VAL A 18 -5.70 0.18 -1.57
CA VAL A 18 -5.78 -0.32 -0.19
C VAL A 18 -7.05 0.18 0.50
N GLY A 19 -7.39 1.46 0.31
CA GLY A 19 -8.55 2.10 0.95
C GLY A 19 -9.87 1.37 0.68
N LYS A 20 -10.14 0.97 -0.56
CA LYS A 20 -11.35 0.21 -0.92
C LYS A 20 -11.40 -1.13 -0.21
N TRP A 21 -10.31 -1.89 -0.21
CA TRP A 21 -10.22 -3.16 0.51
C TRP A 21 -10.34 -2.97 2.03
N THR A 22 -9.78 -1.89 2.59
CA THR A 22 -9.97 -1.53 4.01
C THR A 22 -11.43 -1.23 4.33
N VAL A 23 -12.14 -0.49 3.47
CA VAL A 23 -13.60 -0.26 3.63
C VAL A 23 -14.36 -1.58 3.62
N ILE A 24 -14.06 -2.47 2.68
CA ILE A 24 -14.67 -3.81 2.57
C ILE A 24 -14.48 -4.60 3.86
N GLU A 25 -13.24 -4.71 4.35
CA GLU A 25 -12.93 -5.50 5.55
C GLU A 25 -13.58 -4.90 6.82
N LEU A 26 -13.64 -3.57 6.93
CA LEU A 26 -14.37 -2.90 8.03
C LEU A 26 -15.88 -3.19 7.99
N LEU A 27 -16.49 -3.13 6.81
CA LEU A 27 -17.91 -3.43 6.64
C LEU A 27 -18.20 -4.90 6.97
N ARG A 28 -17.36 -5.83 6.50
CA ARG A 28 -17.41 -7.26 6.87
C ARG A 28 -17.29 -7.48 8.38
N ALA A 29 -16.45 -6.70 9.04
CA ALA A 29 -16.26 -6.75 10.49
C ALA A 29 -17.40 -6.08 11.31
N GLY A 30 -18.41 -5.49 10.67
CA GLY A 30 -19.57 -4.92 11.37
C GLY A 30 -19.44 -3.44 11.77
N PHE A 31 -18.44 -2.72 11.27
CA PHE A 31 -18.28 -1.27 11.51
C PHE A 31 -19.15 -0.43 10.58
N SER A 32 -19.49 0.78 11.02
CA SER A 32 -19.86 1.85 10.10
C SER A 32 -18.60 2.52 9.58
N VAL A 33 -18.59 2.91 8.30
CA VAL A 33 -17.42 3.47 7.64
C VAL A 33 -17.76 4.85 7.08
N ARG A 34 -16.88 5.82 7.37
CA ARG A 34 -16.85 7.11 6.68
C ARG A 34 -15.59 7.19 5.84
N GLY A 35 -15.73 7.00 4.53
CA GLY A 35 -14.60 7.11 3.59
C GLY A 35 -14.34 8.57 3.22
N THR A 36 -13.08 9.01 3.21
CA THR A 36 -12.74 10.30 2.61
C THR A 36 -12.49 10.17 1.11
N VAL A 37 -13.09 11.08 0.35
CA VAL A 37 -12.95 11.19 -1.11
C VAL A 37 -12.86 12.65 -1.53
N ARG A 38 -12.41 12.90 -2.76
CA ARG A 38 -12.27 14.27 -3.30
C ARG A 38 -13.50 14.75 -4.08
N SER A 39 -14.40 13.85 -4.46
CA SER A 39 -15.57 14.17 -5.28
C SER A 39 -16.64 13.09 -5.19
N GLU A 40 -17.87 13.43 -5.59
CA GLU A 40 -18.98 12.47 -5.70
C GLU A 40 -18.68 11.33 -6.68
N ALA A 41 -18.03 11.63 -7.80
CA ALA A 41 -17.61 10.60 -8.76
C ALA A 41 -16.72 9.53 -8.09
N LYS A 42 -15.84 9.94 -7.17
CA LYS A 42 -15.01 9.00 -6.39
C LYS A 42 -15.81 8.26 -5.32
N ALA A 43 -16.81 8.88 -4.70
CA ALA A 43 -17.73 8.19 -3.80
C ALA A 43 -18.47 7.07 -4.53
N GLU A 44 -19.05 7.37 -5.70
CA GLU A 44 -19.79 6.40 -6.52
C GLU A 44 -18.90 5.26 -7.02
N GLN A 45 -17.66 5.57 -7.40
CA GLN A 45 -16.66 4.54 -7.73
C GLN A 45 -16.43 3.59 -6.54
N VAL A 46 -16.25 4.12 -5.33
CA VAL A 46 -16.10 3.30 -4.12
C VAL A 46 -17.35 2.48 -3.86
N ARG A 47 -18.56 3.06 -3.95
CA ARG A 47 -19.82 2.31 -3.76
C ARG A 47 -19.90 1.12 -4.69
N LYS A 48 -19.66 1.31 -5.99
CA LYS A 48 -19.70 0.21 -6.98
C LYS A 48 -18.70 -0.90 -6.65
N ALA A 49 -17.44 -0.53 -6.41
CA ALA A 49 -16.39 -1.47 -6.06
C ALA A 49 -16.71 -2.28 -4.79
N VAL A 50 -17.19 -1.60 -3.74
CA VAL A 50 -17.53 -2.23 -2.45
C VAL A 50 -18.78 -3.11 -2.56
N THR A 51 -19.80 -2.70 -3.33
CA THR A 51 -21.08 -3.44 -3.47
C THR A 51 -20.86 -4.87 -3.95
N VAL A 52 -19.94 -5.05 -4.91
CA VAL A 52 -19.61 -6.37 -5.47
C VAL A 52 -19.06 -7.32 -4.40
N GLU A 53 -18.39 -6.79 -3.37
CA GLU A 53 -17.65 -7.57 -2.38
C GLU A 53 -18.40 -7.84 -1.08
N VAL A 54 -19.36 -6.99 -0.69
CA VAL A 54 -20.07 -7.09 0.60
C VAL A 54 -21.60 -7.02 0.50
N GLY A 55 -22.15 -6.95 -0.72
CA GLY A 55 -23.58 -6.85 -0.96
C GLY A 55 -24.17 -5.47 -0.64
N GLY A 56 -25.39 -5.21 -1.14
CA GLY A 56 -26.05 -3.90 -1.02
C GLY A 56 -26.38 -3.50 0.42
N ASP A 57 -26.76 -4.44 1.27
CA ASP A 57 -27.18 -4.16 2.67
C ASP A 57 -26.05 -3.52 3.49
N SER A 58 -24.80 -3.89 3.20
CA SER A 58 -23.61 -3.33 3.86
C SER A 58 -23.38 -1.86 3.51
N LEU A 59 -23.93 -1.34 2.41
CA LEU A 59 -23.77 0.06 2.01
C LEU A 59 -24.53 1.04 2.90
N SER A 60 -25.56 0.58 3.61
CA SER A 60 -26.26 1.39 4.62
C SER A 60 -25.32 1.90 5.72
N ARG A 61 -24.20 1.20 5.94
CA ARG A 61 -23.13 1.55 6.89
C ARG A 61 -21.98 2.33 6.25
N LEU A 62 -22.04 2.65 4.95
CA LEU A 62 -21.01 3.40 4.23
C LEU A 62 -21.46 4.83 3.91
N SER A 63 -20.75 5.79 4.48
CA SER A 63 -20.89 7.23 4.22
C SER A 63 -19.59 7.83 3.70
N PHE A 64 -19.66 9.05 3.17
CA PHE A 64 -18.49 9.75 2.62
C PHE A 64 -18.34 11.15 3.20
N ALA A 65 -17.09 11.58 3.34
CA ALA A 65 -16.71 12.97 3.60
C ALA A 65 -15.84 13.49 2.44
N TYR A 66 -16.18 14.68 1.95
CA TYR A 66 -15.48 15.31 0.83
C TYR A 66 -14.41 16.25 1.37
N VAL A 67 -13.19 15.74 1.45
CA VAL A 67 -12.04 16.47 2.02
C VAL A 67 -10.82 16.33 1.12
N ASP A 68 -9.98 17.36 1.16
CA ASP A 68 -8.63 17.30 0.63
C ASP A 68 -7.65 17.08 1.79
N LEU A 69 -6.67 16.21 1.60
CA LEU A 69 -5.63 15.96 2.59
C LEU A 69 -4.75 17.21 2.83
N LEU A 70 -4.71 18.14 1.87
CA LEU A 70 -3.92 19.36 1.93
C LEU A 70 -4.71 20.62 2.29
N ALA A 71 -6.01 20.49 2.57
CA ALA A 71 -6.87 21.60 2.98
C ALA A 71 -7.64 21.27 4.26
N ASP A 72 -7.83 22.26 5.12
CA ASP A 72 -8.50 22.08 6.43
C ASP A 72 -10.03 21.96 6.29
N LYS A 73 -10.59 22.43 5.18
CA LYS A 73 -12.05 22.46 4.94
C LYS A 73 -12.65 21.04 5.01
N GLY A 74 -13.70 20.89 5.82
CA GLY A 74 -14.51 19.68 5.94
C GLY A 74 -13.97 18.63 6.93
N TRP A 75 -12.75 18.77 7.43
CA TRP A 75 -12.18 17.82 8.39
C TRP A 75 -12.91 17.77 9.76
N PRO A 76 -13.35 18.90 10.36
CA PRO A 76 -14.15 18.84 11.59
C PRO A 76 -15.43 18.01 11.45
N ASP A 77 -16.13 18.16 10.33
CA ASP A 77 -17.34 17.38 10.04
C ASP A 77 -17.00 15.91 9.76
N ALA A 78 -15.90 15.65 9.04
CA ALA A 78 -15.45 14.30 8.74
C ALA A 78 -15.16 13.51 10.04
N MET A 79 -14.54 14.14 11.04
CA MET A 79 -14.18 13.49 12.31
C MET A 79 -15.34 13.34 13.30
N ARG A 80 -16.49 13.98 13.07
CA ARG A 80 -17.62 13.97 14.00
C ARG A 80 -18.17 12.56 14.22
N GLY A 81 -18.16 12.11 15.48
CA GLY A 81 -18.69 10.81 15.91
C GLY A 81 -17.82 9.61 15.50
N VAL A 82 -16.59 9.86 15.02
CA VAL A 82 -15.64 8.81 14.65
C VAL A 82 -15.00 8.23 15.92
N ALA A 83 -14.96 6.90 16.02
CA ALA A 83 -14.33 6.20 17.13
C ALA A 83 -12.84 5.90 16.87
N ALA A 84 -12.46 5.69 15.60
CA ALA A 84 -11.09 5.44 15.20
C ALA A 84 -10.81 5.89 13.76
N VAL A 85 -9.55 6.19 13.47
CA VAL A 85 -9.10 6.58 12.12
C VAL A 85 -8.20 5.50 11.51
N MET A 86 -8.50 5.11 10.28
CA MET A 86 -7.58 4.39 9.40
C MET A 86 -6.96 5.36 8.39
N HIS A 87 -5.73 5.78 8.67
CA HIS A 87 -5.00 6.70 7.81
C HIS A 87 -4.25 5.93 6.70
N VAL A 88 -4.98 5.63 5.62
CA VAL A 88 -4.47 4.91 4.43
C VAL A 88 -4.02 5.85 3.30
N ALA A 89 -4.49 7.11 3.30
CA ALA A 89 -4.19 8.06 2.24
C ALA A 89 -2.67 8.33 2.14
N THR A 90 -2.13 8.16 0.94
CA THR A 90 -0.74 8.50 0.64
C THR A 90 -0.62 9.04 -0.78
N VAL A 91 0.31 9.98 -0.97
CA VAL A 91 0.69 10.47 -2.28
C VAL A 91 1.78 9.56 -2.83
N ILE A 92 1.47 8.78 -3.86
CA ILE A 92 2.45 7.95 -4.58
C ILE A 92 2.63 8.54 -5.98
N ARG A 93 3.87 8.72 -6.41
CA ARG A 93 4.24 9.10 -7.79
C ARG A 93 5.06 7.96 -8.41
N GLY A 94 4.81 7.69 -9.69
CA GLY A 94 5.53 6.65 -10.44
C GLY A 94 6.94 7.06 -10.86
N ASP A 95 7.27 8.35 -10.78
CA ASP A 95 8.57 8.92 -11.12
C ASP A 95 9.20 9.64 -9.91
N GLU A 96 10.54 9.65 -9.84
CA GLU A 96 11.28 10.44 -8.87
C GLU A 96 11.32 11.91 -9.35
N PRO A 97 10.64 12.85 -8.66
CA PRO A 97 10.58 14.23 -9.10
C PRO A 97 11.94 14.91 -8.94
N ARG A 98 12.22 15.92 -9.78
CA ARG A 98 13.40 16.79 -9.59
C ARG A 98 13.36 17.55 -8.27
N ASP A 99 12.17 18.00 -7.89
CA ASP A 99 11.90 18.62 -6.59
C ASP A 99 11.22 17.60 -5.68
N SER A 100 11.97 17.09 -4.70
CA SER A 100 11.50 16.11 -3.73
C SER A 100 10.44 16.67 -2.77
N SER A 101 10.35 18.00 -2.62
CA SER A 101 9.36 18.64 -1.76
C SER A 101 7.93 18.37 -2.22
N LEU A 102 7.72 18.15 -3.52
CA LEU A 102 6.43 17.80 -4.13
C LEU A 102 5.86 16.45 -3.66
N VAL A 103 6.70 15.61 -3.03
CA VAL A 103 6.29 14.32 -2.46
C VAL A 103 6.41 14.35 -0.94
N ILE A 104 7.52 14.87 -0.40
CA ILE A 104 7.80 14.87 1.03
C ILE A 104 6.80 15.73 1.80
N ARG A 105 6.58 16.97 1.36
CA ARG A 105 5.75 17.94 2.09
C ARG A 105 4.28 17.49 2.15
N PRO A 106 3.63 17.07 1.04
CA PRO A 106 2.26 16.54 1.11
C PRO A 106 2.11 15.31 2.00
N ALA A 107 3.11 14.42 2.04
CA ALA A 107 3.08 13.24 2.90
C ALA A 107 3.07 13.63 4.39
N VAL A 108 3.96 14.54 4.81
CA VAL A 108 4.07 14.97 6.21
C VAL A 108 2.87 15.84 6.61
N GLU A 109 2.60 16.91 5.86
CA GLU A 109 1.51 17.85 6.17
C GLU A 109 0.14 17.16 6.15
N GLY A 110 -0.04 16.20 5.24
CA GLY A 110 -1.27 15.42 5.15
C GLY A 110 -1.51 14.59 6.40
N THR A 111 -0.49 13.87 6.85
CA THR A 111 -0.55 13.05 8.07
C THR A 111 -0.76 13.93 9.30
N GLU A 112 0.01 15.00 9.48
CA GLU A 112 -0.15 15.91 10.62
C GLU A 112 -1.54 16.55 10.69
N ARG A 113 -2.14 16.86 9.54
CA ARG A 113 -3.51 17.39 9.48
C ARG A 113 -4.53 16.37 9.98
N VAL A 114 -4.45 15.13 9.52
CA VAL A 114 -5.34 14.05 9.97
C VAL A 114 -5.24 13.87 11.49
N LEU A 115 -4.01 13.83 12.01
CA LEU A 115 -3.75 13.66 13.44
C LEU A 115 -4.27 14.83 14.27
N ARG A 116 -4.06 16.07 13.80
CA ARG A 116 -4.59 17.28 14.45
C ARG A 116 -6.11 17.24 14.58
N PHE A 117 -6.82 16.99 13.48
CA PHE A 117 -8.28 16.93 13.51
C PHE A 117 -8.80 15.71 14.29
N ALA A 118 -8.07 14.60 14.29
CA ALA A 118 -8.42 13.43 15.10
C ALA A 118 -8.34 13.76 16.61
N ARG A 119 -7.24 14.39 17.04
CA ARG A 119 -7.07 14.90 18.40
C ARG A 119 -8.18 15.88 18.79
N ASP A 120 -8.46 16.86 17.93
CA ASP A 120 -9.46 17.90 18.22
C ASP A 120 -10.88 17.32 18.35
N ALA A 121 -11.14 16.17 17.72
CA ALA A 121 -12.37 15.40 17.85
C ALA A 121 -12.36 14.39 19.02
N GLY A 122 -11.28 14.33 19.81
CA GLY A 122 -11.14 13.40 20.94
C GLY A 122 -10.87 11.95 20.54
N ILE A 123 -10.42 11.69 19.31
CA ILE A 123 -10.14 10.33 18.82
C ILE A 123 -8.80 9.86 19.37
N THR A 124 -8.80 8.74 20.07
CA THR A 124 -7.61 8.17 20.71
C THR A 124 -7.02 6.97 19.98
N ARG A 125 -7.67 6.43 18.94
CA ARG A 125 -7.20 5.24 18.21
C ARG A 125 -6.96 5.52 16.73
N ILE A 126 -5.72 5.32 16.28
CA ILE A 126 -5.32 5.52 14.88
C ILE A 126 -4.50 4.34 14.37
N VAL A 127 -4.88 3.80 13.21
CA VAL A 127 -4.09 2.82 12.45
C VAL A 127 -3.64 3.48 11.15
N MET A 128 -2.33 3.56 10.90
CA MET A 128 -1.76 4.27 9.76
C MET A 128 -1.00 3.34 8.82
N THR A 129 -1.18 3.53 7.50
CA THR A 129 -0.40 2.82 6.49
C THR A 129 0.95 3.53 6.25
N SER A 130 2.02 2.95 6.79
CA SER A 130 3.40 3.31 6.48
C SER A 130 3.90 2.50 5.26
N SER A 131 5.15 2.02 5.26
CA SER A 131 5.75 1.19 4.22
C SER A 131 7.02 0.52 4.74
N ILE A 132 7.42 -0.61 4.15
CA ILE A 132 8.78 -1.16 4.36
C ILE A 132 9.90 -0.17 3.95
N ALA A 133 9.57 0.86 3.17
CA ALA A 133 10.45 1.98 2.86
C ALA A 133 10.90 2.76 4.11
N THR A 134 10.23 2.61 5.25
CA THR A 134 10.63 3.23 6.53
C THR A 134 11.43 2.28 7.43
N VAL A 135 11.79 1.09 6.93
CA VAL A 135 12.43 0.01 7.68
C VAL A 135 13.81 -0.33 7.10
N GLY A 136 13.86 -0.70 5.82
CA GLY A 136 15.00 -1.43 5.24
C GLY A 136 16.08 -0.62 4.54
N TYR A 137 16.02 0.72 4.50
CA TYR A 137 16.92 1.54 3.68
C TYR A 137 18.02 2.23 4.49
N GLY A 138 19.17 2.47 3.85
CA GLY A 138 20.30 3.20 4.43
C GLY A 138 21.20 2.42 5.40
N HIS A 139 21.12 1.09 5.40
CA HIS A 139 21.90 0.22 6.31
C HIS A 139 23.24 -0.27 5.73
N GLY A 140 23.75 0.37 4.67
CA GLY A 140 25.06 0.07 4.06
C GLY A 140 25.17 -1.27 3.32
N GLN A 141 24.09 -2.06 3.23
CA GLN A 141 24.12 -3.35 2.54
C GLN A 141 24.08 -3.15 1.02
N VAL A 142 25.09 -3.69 0.34
CA VAL A 142 25.28 -3.58 -1.12
C VAL A 142 25.05 -4.88 -1.88
N SER A 143 24.94 -6.03 -1.19
CA SER A 143 24.60 -7.30 -1.81
C SER A 143 24.02 -8.33 -0.82
N GLY A 144 23.44 -9.40 -1.35
CA GLY A 144 23.02 -10.59 -0.59
C GLY A 144 21.68 -10.43 0.13
N LYS A 145 21.38 -11.38 1.03
CA LYS A 145 20.12 -11.47 1.76
C LYS A 145 20.22 -10.87 3.15
N LYS A 146 19.24 -10.04 3.52
CA LYS A 146 19.04 -9.53 4.89
C LYS A 146 17.59 -9.60 5.29
N VAL A 147 17.35 -9.96 6.54
CA VAL A 147 16.02 -9.99 7.16
C VAL A 147 15.90 -8.79 8.10
N TYR A 148 14.80 -8.06 8.00
CA TYR A 148 14.46 -6.92 8.85
C TYR A 148 13.22 -7.25 9.68
N ASP A 149 13.19 -6.83 10.94
CA ASP A 149 12.02 -6.90 11.81
C ASP A 149 11.51 -5.49 12.16
N GLU A 150 10.47 -5.39 12.99
CA GLU A 150 9.85 -4.14 13.42
C GLU A 150 10.77 -3.20 14.23
N THR A 151 11.93 -3.67 14.69
CA THR A 151 12.90 -2.83 15.42
C THR A 151 13.74 -1.97 14.47
N PHE A 152 13.76 -2.29 13.18
CA PHE A 152 14.51 -1.54 12.18
C PHE A 152 13.78 -0.27 11.74
N HIS A 153 14.55 0.80 11.63
CA HIS A 153 14.13 2.05 11.01
C HIS A 153 15.08 2.39 9.87
N THR A 154 14.53 2.96 8.81
CA THR A 154 15.35 3.46 7.69
C THR A 154 16.26 4.58 8.16
N ASN A 155 17.53 4.47 7.82
CA ASN A 155 18.54 5.49 8.06
C ASN A 155 18.65 6.40 6.83
N LEU A 156 17.99 7.55 6.86
CA LEU A 156 18.00 8.48 5.73
C LEU A 156 19.39 9.01 5.39
N ASP A 157 20.27 9.19 6.40
CA ASP A 157 21.64 9.69 6.20
C ASP A 157 22.55 8.64 5.56
N GLY A 158 22.22 7.35 5.74
CA GLY A 158 22.92 6.24 5.13
C GLY A 158 22.46 5.91 3.70
N MET A 159 21.50 6.64 3.14
CA MET A 159 21.00 6.38 1.78
C MET A 159 21.99 6.89 0.72
N LYS A 160 22.47 5.98 -0.13
CA LYS A 160 23.40 6.32 -1.22
C LYS A 160 22.75 7.18 -2.32
N PHE A 161 21.47 6.94 -2.61
CA PHE A 161 20.70 7.72 -3.57
C PHE A 161 19.43 8.22 -2.92
N THR A 162 19.11 9.50 -3.14
CA THR A 162 17.88 10.12 -2.64
C THR A 162 16.66 9.47 -3.28
N TRP A 163 15.65 9.23 -2.45
CA TRP A 163 14.36 8.70 -2.89
C TRP A 163 13.25 9.41 -2.11
N ALA A 164 12.57 10.34 -2.77
CA ALA A 164 11.64 11.28 -2.14
C ALA A 164 10.48 10.56 -1.43
N TYR A 165 10.00 9.44 -2.00
CA TYR A 165 8.96 8.62 -1.37
C TYR A 165 9.41 8.03 -0.03
N CYS A 166 10.61 7.43 0.03
CA CYS A 166 11.14 6.86 1.27
C CYS A 166 11.41 7.94 2.32
N ILE A 167 11.99 9.07 1.92
CA ILE A 167 12.18 10.22 2.81
C ILE A 167 10.83 10.72 3.34
N GLY A 168 9.85 10.91 2.46
CA GLY A 168 8.51 11.38 2.81
C GLY A 168 7.78 10.44 3.77
N LYS A 169 7.74 9.14 3.46
CA LYS A 169 7.12 8.11 4.32
C LYS A 169 7.82 8.00 5.68
N THR A 170 9.15 8.03 5.71
CA THR A 170 9.92 7.93 6.96
C THR A 170 9.65 9.15 7.85
N ARG A 171 9.68 10.36 7.29
CA ARG A 171 9.39 11.59 8.04
C ARG A 171 7.94 11.68 8.50
N ALA A 172 6.98 11.28 7.65
CA ALA A 172 5.57 11.27 8.02
C ALA A 172 5.30 10.30 9.17
N GLU A 173 5.90 9.10 9.14
CA GLU A 173 5.78 8.15 10.25
C GLU A 173 6.43 8.65 11.54
N GLN A 174 7.64 9.23 11.47
CA GLN A 174 8.30 9.82 12.64
C GLN A 174 7.48 10.95 13.26
N SER A 175 6.92 11.84 12.43
CA SER A 175 6.03 12.91 12.88
C SER A 175 4.77 12.35 13.53
N ALA A 176 4.15 11.33 12.92
CA ALA A 176 2.97 10.68 13.47
C ALA A 176 3.21 10.07 14.86
N TRP A 177 4.29 9.32 15.01
CA TRP A 177 4.67 8.73 16.30
C TRP A 177 4.95 9.79 17.36
N SER A 178 5.66 10.87 17.00
CA SER A 178 5.92 11.99 17.92
C SER A 178 4.63 12.67 18.36
N PHE A 179 3.75 13.00 17.41
CA PHE A 179 2.47 13.64 17.69
C PHE A 179 1.58 12.77 18.56
N CYS A 180 1.40 11.49 18.21
CA CYS A 180 0.50 10.60 18.93
C CYS A 180 0.96 10.38 20.38
N ARG A 181 2.27 10.19 20.61
CA ARG A 181 2.83 10.11 21.98
C ARG A 181 2.57 11.39 22.78
N ALA A 182 2.77 12.55 22.18
CA ALA A 182 2.58 13.83 22.86
C ALA A 182 1.11 14.12 23.21
N ASN A 183 0.15 13.47 22.52
CA ASN A 183 -1.28 13.71 22.68
C ASN A 183 -2.05 12.50 23.24
N GLY A 184 -1.36 11.45 23.70
CA GLY A 184 -2.00 10.26 24.29
C GLY A 184 -2.89 9.50 23.29
N ILE A 185 -2.48 9.44 22.02
CA ILE A 185 -3.19 8.72 20.96
C ILE A 185 -2.50 7.38 20.71
N ASP A 186 -3.25 6.29 20.76
CA ASP A 186 -2.83 4.93 20.44
C ASP A 186 -2.65 4.76 18.93
N LEU A 187 -1.41 4.94 18.48
CA LEU A 187 -1.01 4.72 17.10
C LEU A 187 -0.58 3.26 16.87
N THR A 188 -0.97 2.70 15.73
CA THR A 188 -0.37 1.50 15.14
C THR A 188 0.03 1.81 13.71
N THR A 189 1.22 1.39 13.28
CA THR A 189 1.64 1.54 11.88
C THR A 189 1.78 0.20 11.19
N ILE A 190 1.19 0.10 10.00
CA ILE A 190 1.29 -1.08 9.12
C ILE A 190 2.28 -0.77 8.01
N HIS A 191 3.26 -1.64 7.79
CA HIS A 191 4.37 -1.44 6.86
C HIS A 191 4.28 -2.44 5.71
N PRO A 192 3.44 -2.17 4.71
CA PRO A 192 3.32 -3.03 3.56
C PRO A 192 4.56 -3.01 2.69
N GLY A 193 4.83 -4.18 2.10
CA GLY A 193 5.74 -4.36 0.98
C GLY A 193 5.18 -3.84 -0.35
N ALA A 194 5.58 -4.47 -1.46
CA ALA A 194 4.96 -4.23 -2.75
C ALA A 194 3.53 -4.81 -2.74
N ILE A 195 2.55 -3.91 -2.63
CA ILE A 195 1.14 -4.31 -2.54
C ILE A 195 0.64 -4.70 -3.93
N ILE A 196 0.32 -5.96 -4.11
CA ILE A 196 -0.32 -6.50 -5.30
C ILE A 196 -1.62 -7.21 -4.88
N GLY A 197 -2.41 -7.66 -5.84
CA GLY A 197 -3.66 -8.38 -5.59
C GLY A 197 -4.80 -7.90 -6.47
N PRO A 198 -6.03 -8.36 -6.21
CA PRO A 198 -7.16 -8.09 -7.09
C PRO A 198 -7.56 -6.62 -7.08
N ALA A 199 -7.49 -5.98 -8.26
CA ALA A 199 -8.10 -4.68 -8.50
C ALA A 199 -9.62 -4.78 -8.48
N LEU A 200 -10.27 -3.77 -7.87
CA LEU A 200 -11.72 -3.69 -7.78
C LEU A 200 -12.32 -2.86 -8.93
N ASP A 201 -11.53 -1.97 -9.52
CA ASP A 201 -11.89 -1.09 -10.63
C ASP A 201 -10.64 -0.60 -11.38
N ASP A 202 -10.82 0.38 -12.26
CA ASP A 202 -9.78 0.95 -13.12
C ASP A 202 -8.81 1.91 -12.44
N ASP A 203 -9.11 2.35 -11.22
CA ASP A 203 -8.24 3.20 -10.39
C ASP A 203 -7.37 2.32 -9.47
N ALA A 204 -6.63 1.44 -10.12
CA ALA A 204 -5.74 0.47 -9.52
C ALA A 204 -4.38 1.10 -9.12
N SER A 205 -3.69 0.50 -8.15
CA SER A 205 -2.37 0.96 -7.71
C SER A 205 -1.32 0.81 -8.82
N ILE A 206 -0.36 1.75 -8.88
CA ILE A 206 0.81 1.68 -9.76
C ILE A 206 1.56 0.36 -9.59
N SER A 207 1.59 -0.21 -8.38
CA SER A 207 2.24 -1.49 -8.10
C SER A 207 1.66 -2.68 -8.88
N ILE A 208 0.41 -2.61 -9.36
CA ILE A 208 -0.16 -3.64 -10.24
C ILE A 208 0.55 -3.67 -11.61
N GLN A 209 1.24 -2.60 -12.00
CA GLN A 209 2.08 -2.56 -13.21
C GLN A 209 3.24 -3.55 -13.17
N MET A 210 3.67 -4.00 -11.98
CA MET A 210 4.63 -5.11 -11.86
C MET A 210 4.08 -6.39 -12.49
N VAL A 211 2.75 -6.57 -12.51
CA VAL A 211 2.09 -7.73 -13.10
C VAL A 211 1.62 -7.41 -14.52
N THR A 212 0.88 -6.31 -14.69
CA THR A 212 0.25 -6.00 -15.99
C THR A 212 1.27 -5.68 -17.08
N GLY A 213 2.34 -4.97 -16.75
CA GLY A 213 3.37 -4.60 -17.71
C GLY A 213 4.14 -5.79 -18.29
N LEU A 214 4.17 -6.92 -17.58
CA LEU A 214 4.73 -8.17 -18.08
C LEU A 214 3.77 -8.89 -19.03
N LEU A 215 2.45 -8.77 -18.82
CA LEU A 215 1.41 -9.41 -19.62
C LEU A 215 1.16 -8.69 -20.96
N ASP A 216 1.15 -7.36 -20.97
CA ASP A 216 0.94 -6.56 -22.19
C ASP A 216 2.24 -6.13 -22.88
N GLY A 217 3.37 -6.35 -22.21
CA GLY A 217 4.71 -6.06 -22.70
C GLY A 217 5.11 -4.58 -22.62
N THR A 218 4.40 -3.73 -21.87
CA THR A 218 4.86 -2.35 -21.60
C THR A 218 6.11 -2.32 -20.74
N THR A 219 6.39 -3.38 -20.01
CA THR A 219 7.68 -3.65 -19.36
C THR A 219 8.48 -4.56 -20.28
N PRO A 220 9.44 -4.04 -21.08
CA PRO A 220 10.17 -4.83 -22.08
C PRO A 220 11.27 -5.71 -21.48
N ALA A 221 11.76 -5.35 -20.30
CA ALA A 221 12.75 -6.10 -19.54
C ALA A 221 12.65 -5.75 -18.05
N MET A 222 12.89 -6.75 -17.20
CA MET A 222 12.82 -6.64 -15.73
C MET A 222 14.19 -6.30 -15.15
N PRO A 223 14.29 -5.43 -14.14
CA PRO A 223 15.47 -5.41 -13.28
C PRO A 223 15.70 -6.77 -12.59
N SER A 224 16.95 -7.03 -12.22
CA SER A 224 17.38 -8.26 -11.53
C SER A 224 16.96 -8.34 -10.05
N ASN A 225 16.38 -7.27 -9.51
CA ASN A 225 15.94 -7.22 -8.13
C ASN A 225 14.62 -7.99 -7.93
N GLY A 226 14.19 -8.04 -6.68
CA GLY A 226 12.89 -8.57 -6.28
C GLY A 226 12.25 -7.69 -5.22
N PHE A 227 11.06 -8.10 -4.81
CA PHE A 227 10.24 -7.33 -3.88
C PHE A 227 9.66 -8.25 -2.81
N ALA A 228 9.62 -7.76 -1.57
CA ALA A 228 8.75 -8.34 -0.57
C ALA A 228 7.30 -8.00 -0.94
N VAL A 229 6.57 -8.96 -1.50
CA VAL A 229 5.19 -8.75 -1.99
C VAL A 229 4.19 -8.98 -0.87
N VAL A 230 3.03 -8.33 -0.97
CA VAL A 230 1.90 -8.58 -0.06
C VAL A 230 0.58 -8.43 -0.81
N ASP A 231 -0.38 -9.31 -0.52
CA ASP A 231 -1.73 -9.20 -1.06
C ASP A 231 -2.49 -8.04 -0.39
N VAL A 232 -3.11 -7.16 -1.18
CA VAL A 232 -3.91 -6.03 -0.71
C VAL A 232 -5.00 -6.43 0.29
N ARG A 233 -5.57 -7.62 0.14
CA ARG A 233 -6.59 -8.16 1.05
C ARG A 233 -6.00 -8.47 2.42
N ASP A 234 -4.76 -8.94 2.48
CA ASP A 234 -4.07 -9.16 3.74
C ASP A 234 -3.67 -7.85 4.41
N VAL A 235 -3.24 -6.85 3.63
CA VAL A 235 -2.98 -5.51 4.15
C VAL A 235 -4.25 -4.93 4.79
N ALA A 236 -5.39 -5.00 4.10
CA ALA A 236 -6.66 -4.52 4.64
C ALA A 236 -7.10 -5.30 5.89
N ALA A 237 -7.01 -6.64 5.86
CA ALA A 237 -7.32 -7.49 7.00
C ALA A 237 -6.44 -7.16 8.22
N LEU A 238 -5.15 -6.88 8.01
CA LEU A 238 -4.22 -6.53 9.08
C LEU A 238 -4.55 -5.16 9.69
N HIS A 239 -4.99 -4.18 8.88
CA HIS A 239 -5.47 -2.91 9.44
C HIS A 239 -6.67 -3.12 10.36
N VAL A 240 -7.63 -3.95 9.96
CA VAL A 240 -8.79 -4.28 10.79
C VAL A 240 -8.41 -5.09 12.02
N ALA A 241 -7.48 -6.05 11.91
CA ALA A 241 -6.96 -6.80 13.04
C ALA A 241 -6.28 -5.87 14.06
N ALA A 242 -5.41 -4.96 13.59
CA ALA A 242 -4.79 -3.95 14.45
C ALA A 242 -5.82 -3.04 15.13
N LEU A 243 -6.89 -2.66 14.45
CA LEU A 243 -7.96 -1.86 15.07
C LEU A 243 -8.66 -2.65 16.19
N LEU A 244 -8.92 -3.95 15.98
CA LEU A 244 -9.70 -4.80 16.87
C LEU A 244 -8.94 -5.35 18.09
N ARG A 245 -7.61 -5.30 18.05
CA ARG A 245 -6.72 -5.95 19.03
C ARG A 245 -6.00 -4.87 19.85
N PRO A 246 -6.31 -4.73 21.16
CA PRO A 246 -5.67 -3.73 22.00
C PRO A 246 -4.14 -3.85 22.04
N GLU A 247 -3.60 -5.06 21.94
CA GLU A 247 -2.16 -5.32 21.91
C GLU A 247 -1.43 -4.71 20.70
N ALA A 248 -2.16 -4.26 19.68
CA ALA A 248 -1.58 -3.57 18.55
C ALA A 248 -1.28 -2.08 18.84
N ALA A 249 -1.85 -1.51 19.90
CA ALA A 249 -1.60 -0.11 20.28
C ALA A 249 -0.12 0.09 20.64
N GLY A 250 0.50 1.13 20.08
CA GLY A 250 1.92 1.41 20.30
C GLY A 250 2.87 0.58 19.43
N GLU A 251 2.35 -0.27 18.55
CA GLU A 251 3.15 -1.22 17.78
C GLU A 251 3.29 -0.86 16.29
N ARG A 252 4.39 -1.34 15.71
CA ARG A 252 4.62 -1.42 14.26
C ARG A 252 4.38 -2.86 13.81
N TYR A 253 3.90 -3.07 12.59
CA TYR A 253 3.73 -4.40 11.99
C TYR A 253 4.20 -4.43 10.55
N LEU A 254 5.10 -5.37 10.22
CA LEU A 254 5.54 -5.59 8.84
C LEU A 254 4.52 -6.42 8.08
N ALA A 255 3.99 -5.89 6.98
CA ALA A 255 2.97 -6.54 6.16
C ALA A 255 3.58 -7.02 4.84
N THR A 256 4.21 -8.20 4.90
CA THR A 256 4.92 -8.82 3.78
C THR A 256 4.71 -10.33 3.80
N ALA A 257 4.47 -10.92 2.65
CA ALA A 257 4.51 -12.36 2.48
C ALA A 257 5.96 -12.81 2.21
N GLU A 258 6.26 -13.24 0.98
CA GLU A 258 7.59 -13.68 0.57
C GLU A 258 8.32 -12.64 -0.29
N TYR A 259 9.65 -12.77 -0.34
CA TYR A 259 10.44 -12.05 -1.33
C TYR A 259 10.33 -12.78 -2.66
N VAL A 260 9.89 -12.06 -3.69
CA VAL A 260 9.72 -12.58 -5.05
C VAL A 260 10.71 -11.86 -5.95
N PRO A 261 11.71 -12.57 -6.53
CA PRO A 261 12.50 -12.03 -7.63
C PRO A 261 11.58 -11.58 -8.75
N PHE A 262 11.87 -10.46 -9.42
CA PHE A 262 10.95 -9.94 -10.43
C PHE A 262 10.75 -10.95 -11.58
N THR A 263 11.80 -11.71 -11.92
CA THR A 263 11.72 -12.86 -12.84
C THR A 263 10.70 -13.91 -12.41
N GLY A 264 10.57 -14.16 -11.10
CA GLY A 264 9.58 -15.07 -10.54
C GLY A 264 8.14 -14.62 -10.81
N VAL A 265 7.87 -13.31 -10.92
CA VAL A 265 6.57 -12.81 -11.37
C VAL A 265 6.30 -13.23 -12.81
N GLY A 266 7.29 -13.05 -13.70
CA GLY A 266 7.21 -13.50 -15.09
C GLY A 266 7.02 -15.00 -15.23
N ASP A 267 7.69 -15.80 -14.39
CA ASP A 267 7.56 -17.26 -14.39
C ASP A 267 6.15 -17.71 -13.99
N VAL A 268 5.59 -17.14 -12.92
CA VAL A 268 4.20 -17.41 -12.48
C VAL A 268 3.20 -17.05 -13.58
N LEU A 269 3.36 -15.90 -14.22
CA LEU A 269 2.46 -15.45 -15.28
C LEU A 269 2.56 -16.33 -16.53
N ARG A 270 3.77 -16.73 -16.92
CA ARG A 270 3.99 -17.62 -18.08
C ARG A 270 3.37 -18.99 -17.87
N GLU A 271 3.43 -19.54 -16.64
CA GLU A 271 2.81 -20.81 -16.27
C GLU A 271 1.29 -20.72 -16.32
N ALA A 272 0.69 -19.67 -15.76
CA ALA A 272 -0.76 -19.53 -15.63
C ALA A 272 -1.45 -19.03 -16.91
N TYR A 273 -0.74 -18.28 -17.76
CA TYR A 273 -1.28 -17.70 -18.99
C TYR A 273 -0.44 -18.11 -20.21
N PRO A 274 -0.35 -19.42 -20.53
CA PRO A 274 0.48 -19.91 -21.63
C PRO A 274 0.08 -19.36 -23.00
N GLN A 275 -1.17 -18.91 -23.15
CA GLN A 275 -1.72 -18.29 -24.37
C GLN A 275 -1.19 -16.87 -24.64
N TYR A 276 -0.59 -16.19 -23.66
CA TYR A 276 -0.09 -14.83 -23.80
C TYR A 276 1.45 -14.78 -23.83
N GLU A 277 1.99 -13.81 -24.56
CA GLU A 277 3.39 -13.43 -24.46
C GLU A 277 3.63 -12.76 -23.10
N VAL A 278 4.66 -13.20 -22.39
CA VAL A 278 5.04 -12.63 -21.09
C VAL A 278 6.49 -12.19 -21.17
N THR A 279 6.78 -10.96 -20.74
CA THR A 279 8.16 -10.49 -20.64
C THR A 279 8.92 -11.31 -19.62
N ILE A 280 10.00 -11.97 -20.07
CA ILE A 280 10.94 -12.72 -19.22
C ILE A 280 12.38 -12.21 -19.32
N ARG A 281 12.62 -11.17 -20.12
CA ARG A 281 13.96 -10.59 -20.31
C ARG A 281 14.37 -9.80 -19.08
N THR A 282 15.65 -9.81 -18.75
CA THR A 282 16.22 -9.00 -17.68
C THR A 282 17.15 -7.91 -18.21
N VAL A 283 17.23 -6.80 -17.50
CA VAL A 283 18.18 -5.71 -17.76
C VAL A 283 19.43 -5.95 -16.91
N PRO A 284 20.65 -5.93 -17.49
CA PRO A 284 21.88 -6.04 -16.72
C PRO A 284 22.05 -4.90 -15.70
N ASP A 285 22.52 -5.21 -14.50
CA ASP A 285 22.66 -4.27 -13.38
C ASP A 285 23.49 -3.03 -13.72
N TRP A 286 24.59 -3.21 -14.47
CA TRP A 286 25.45 -2.11 -14.90
C TRP A 286 24.71 -1.10 -15.77
N LEU A 287 23.76 -1.56 -16.59
CA LEU A 287 22.96 -0.71 -17.46
C LEU A 287 21.92 0.07 -16.64
N ILE A 288 21.32 -0.53 -15.61
CA ILE A 288 20.42 0.19 -14.71
C ILE A 288 21.21 1.25 -13.92
N GLY A 289 22.40 0.91 -13.43
CA GLY A 289 23.31 1.86 -12.78
C GLY A 289 23.69 3.04 -13.68
N LEU A 290 23.88 2.80 -14.98
CA LEU A 290 24.11 3.86 -15.97
C LEU A 290 22.85 4.73 -16.18
N LEU A 291 21.68 4.11 -16.36
CA LEU A 291 20.41 4.82 -16.58
C LEU A 291 20.01 5.70 -15.38
N ALA A 292 20.22 5.23 -14.15
CA ALA A 292 19.90 5.97 -12.93
C ALA A 292 20.66 7.32 -12.81
N ARG A 293 21.85 7.44 -13.42
CA ARG A 293 22.60 8.70 -13.47
C ARG A 293 21.84 9.79 -14.22
N PHE A 294 21.09 9.41 -15.25
CA PHE A 294 20.29 10.32 -16.09
C PHE A 294 18.89 10.63 -15.51
N GLY A 295 18.50 10.01 -14.40
CA GLY A 295 17.20 10.20 -13.75
C GLY A 295 16.15 9.16 -14.16
N GLY A 296 14.88 9.43 -13.83
CA GLY A 296 13.75 8.55 -14.16
C GLY A 296 13.53 7.37 -13.19
N PRO A 297 12.70 6.38 -13.56
CA PRO A 297 12.31 5.25 -12.70
C PRO A 297 13.48 4.44 -12.15
N ALA A 298 14.61 4.41 -12.87
CA ALA A 298 15.82 3.71 -12.44
C ALA A 298 16.38 4.21 -11.09
N ARG A 299 16.15 5.48 -10.71
CA ARG A 299 16.57 6.02 -9.40
C ARG A 299 15.77 5.45 -8.22
N GLN A 300 14.55 4.98 -8.44
CA GLN A 300 13.77 4.33 -7.38
C GLN A 300 14.27 2.92 -7.11
N ILE A 301 14.75 2.24 -8.15
CA ILE A 301 15.15 0.82 -8.10
C ILE A 301 16.62 0.65 -7.72
N ILE A 302 17.47 1.65 -7.94
CA ILE A 302 18.93 1.54 -7.73
C ILE A 302 19.33 1.22 -6.29
N ASN A 303 18.52 1.60 -5.29
CA ASN A 303 18.77 1.29 -3.88
C ASN A 303 18.50 -0.20 -3.53
N ASP A 304 17.89 -0.95 -4.44
CA ASP A 304 17.50 -2.36 -4.29
C ASP A 304 18.28 -3.31 -5.20
N ILE A 305 19.10 -2.80 -6.13
CA ILE A 305 19.88 -3.65 -7.05
C ILE A 305 20.94 -4.43 -6.26
N GLY A 306 20.96 -5.75 -6.49
CA GLY A 306 21.89 -6.68 -5.84
C GLY A 306 21.54 -7.05 -4.39
N ASN A 307 20.52 -6.43 -3.79
CA ASN A 307 20.16 -6.63 -2.38
C ASN A 307 18.76 -7.27 -2.24
N GLU A 308 18.71 -8.43 -1.59
CA GLU A 308 17.48 -9.12 -1.23
C GLU A 308 17.03 -8.69 0.18
N LYS A 309 16.02 -7.81 0.23
CA LYS A 309 15.41 -7.36 1.48
C LYS A 309 14.22 -8.26 1.85
N HIS A 310 14.39 -9.04 2.89
CA HIS A 310 13.35 -9.84 3.51
C HIS A 310 12.86 -9.18 4.80
N TYR A 311 11.65 -9.53 5.21
CA TYR A 311 11.01 -8.95 6.38
C TYR A 311 10.42 -10.08 7.21
N ASP A 312 10.68 -10.06 8.52
CA ASP A 312 10.07 -11.01 9.45
C ASP A 312 8.58 -10.66 9.58
N ARG A 313 7.74 -11.65 9.29
CA ARG A 313 6.28 -11.53 9.27
C ARG A 313 5.61 -12.21 10.47
N THR A 314 6.38 -12.84 11.34
CA THR A 314 5.88 -13.66 12.46
C THR A 314 4.92 -12.86 13.35
N LYS A 315 5.29 -11.63 13.68
CA LYS A 315 4.50 -10.74 14.54
C LYS A 315 3.16 -10.36 13.91
N SER A 316 3.14 -10.06 12.61
CA SER A 316 1.92 -9.63 11.92
C SER A 316 1.01 -10.81 11.54
N GLU A 317 1.57 -11.99 11.25
CA GLU A 317 0.79 -13.23 11.11
C GLU A 317 0.11 -13.64 12.42
N ALA A 318 0.79 -13.47 13.56
CA ALA A 318 0.20 -13.68 14.87
C ALA A 318 -0.99 -12.73 15.12
N LEU A 319 -0.88 -11.45 14.76
CA LEU A 319 -1.98 -10.48 14.87
C LEU A 319 -3.15 -10.82 13.93
N LEU A 320 -2.86 -11.28 12.70
CA LEU A 320 -3.87 -11.74 11.73
C LEU A 320 -4.55 -13.04 12.15
N GLY A 321 -3.87 -13.87 12.94
CA GLY A 321 -4.30 -15.22 13.31
C GLY A 321 -4.18 -16.25 12.17
N ARG A 322 -3.44 -15.92 11.10
CA ARG A 322 -3.19 -16.81 9.95
C ARG A 322 -1.97 -16.33 9.15
N PRO A 323 -1.35 -17.21 8.34
CA PRO A 323 -0.32 -16.78 7.41
C PRO A 323 -0.87 -15.83 6.32
N TYR A 324 0.04 -15.06 5.73
CA TYR A 324 -0.23 -14.29 4.51
C TYR A 324 -0.50 -15.22 3.32
N ARG A 325 -1.29 -14.72 2.37
CA ARG A 325 -1.39 -15.31 1.03
C ARG A 325 -0.02 -15.31 0.37
N SER A 326 0.26 -16.34 -0.42
CA SER A 326 1.52 -16.44 -1.15
C SER A 326 1.65 -15.33 -2.20
N GLY A 327 2.90 -15.04 -2.59
CA GLY A 327 3.18 -14.14 -3.69
C GLY A 327 2.56 -14.64 -4.99
N LYS A 328 2.58 -15.96 -5.24
CA LYS A 328 1.91 -16.59 -6.39
C LYS A 328 0.42 -16.27 -6.42
N GLU A 329 -0.31 -16.46 -5.31
CA GLU A 329 -1.74 -16.15 -5.23
C GLU A 329 -2.03 -14.66 -5.50
N ALA A 330 -1.22 -13.77 -4.93
CA ALA A 330 -1.40 -12.33 -5.12
C ALA A 330 -1.11 -11.89 -6.56
N ILE A 331 -0.09 -12.46 -7.21
CA ILE A 331 0.24 -12.24 -8.63
C ILE A 331 -0.92 -12.70 -9.52
N LEU A 332 -1.43 -13.91 -9.29
CA LEU A 332 -2.51 -14.47 -10.10
C LEU A 332 -3.80 -13.66 -9.95
N ALA A 333 -4.17 -13.27 -8.74
CA ALA A 333 -5.34 -12.44 -8.49
C ALA A 333 -5.19 -11.04 -9.12
N SER A 334 -3.97 -10.49 -9.13
CA SER A 334 -3.67 -9.24 -9.86
C SER A 334 -3.92 -9.39 -11.36
N ALA A 335 -3.36 -10.45 -11.96
CA ALA A 335 -3.50 -10.71 -13.38
C ALA A 335 -4.96 -10.95 -13.78
N GLU A 336 -5.68 -11.78 -13.02
CA GLU A 336 -7.08 -12.11 -13.29
C GLU A 336 -7.96 -10.86 -13.25
N SER A 337 -7.82 -10.05 -12.19
CA SER A 337 -8.58 -8.80 -12.08
C SER A 337 -8.22 -7.79 -13.16
N ALA A 338 -6.94 -7.66 -13.52
CA ALA A 338 -6.49 -6.77 -14.57
C ALA A 338 -7.06 -7.16 -15.95
N LEU A 339 -7.08 -8.45 -16.27
CA LEU A 339 -7.69 -8.96 -17.51
C LEU A 339 -9.21 -8.73 -17.52
N ARG A 340 -9.89 -9.06 -16.41
CA ARG A 340 -11.34 -8.86 -16.25
C ARG A 340 -11.75 -7.40 -16.39
N LEU A 341 -10.94 -6.48 -15.87
CA LEU A 341 -11.20 -5.04 -15.89
C LEU A 341 -10.63 -4.33 -17.13
N GLY A 342 -9.92 -5.04 -18.01
CA GLY A 342 -9.30 -4.47 -19.20
C GLY A 342 -8.13 -3.51 -18.91
N LEU A 343 -7.47 -3.67 -17.76
CA LEU A 343 -6.33 -2.84 -17.33
C LEU A 343 -5.04 -3.17 -18.07
N CYS A 344 -4.99 -4.33 -18.73
CA CYS A 344 -3.90 -4.70 -19.62
C CYS A 344 -4.46 -5.36 -20.89
N LYS A 345 -3.69 -5.25 -21.97
CA LYS A 345 -4.02 -5.86 -23.27
C LYS A 345 -2.93 -6.86 -23.62
N PRO A 346 -3.02 -8.11 -23.12
CA PRO A 346 -1.98 -9.08 -23.35
C PRO A 346 -1.85 -9.44 -24.82
N LYS A 347 -0.63 -9.71 -25.27
CA LYS A 347 -0.37 -10.13 -26.65
C LYS A 347 -0.57 -11.64 -26.76
N PRO A 348 -1.45 -12.13 -27.65
CA PRO A 348 -1.56 -13.57 -27.89
C PRO A 348 -0.23 -14.12 -28.43
N LYS A 349 0.19 -15.30 -27.97
CA LYS A 349 1.29 -16.01 -28.63
C LYS A 349 0.84 -16.39 -30.03
N VAL A 350 1.52 -15.87 -31.04
CA VAL A 350 1.35 -16.35 -32.42
C VAL A 350 1.85 -17.79 -32.46
N ALA A 351 1.00 -18.74 -32.86
CA ALA A 351 1.43 -20.11 -33.11
C ALA A 351 2.56 -20.05 -34.16
N LYS A 352 3.75 -20.53 -33.81
CA LYS A 352 4.81 -20.72 -34.80
C LYS A 352 4.30 -21.76 -35.78
N ALA A 353 3.98 -21.32 -37.00
CA ALA A 353 3.62 -22.17 -38.13
C ALA A 353 4.80 -23.07 -38.52
#